data_AF-A0A366H4Z3-F1
#
_entry.id   AF-A0A366H4Z3-F1
#
_cell.length_a   1.000
_cell.length_b   1.000
_cell.length_c   1.000
_cell.angle_alpha   90.00
_cell.angle_beta   90.00
_cell.angle_gamma   90.00
#
_symmetry.space_group_name_H-M   'P 1'
#
loop_
_entity.id
_entity.type
_entity.pdbx_description
1 polymer ?
#
loop_
_entity_poly.entity_id
_entity_poly.type
_entity_poly.pdbx_seq_one_letter_code
_entity_poly.pdbx_strand_id
1 'polypeptide(L)'
;MILATGLALAMAIGAYVALTWHPRAPLRFRMVELHGPQNFAVGAERTFGRVVVAVENVTPTPIYVLSMWDSDDAEKYSRTVRFEPATFNPVQTANFRETPWLIVPAHGVSYADCNFEVSTIPRAARGRIRMYHMWYSSTRYHTACACHWLYRHSPVALRRIIPYLPMHLDATDILPPAARPARAS
;
A
#
# COMPACT_ATOMS: atom_id res chain seq x y z
N MET A 1 -13.36 42.38 9.56
CA MET A 1 -12.24 41.78 8.80
C MET A 1 -11.56 40.64 9.57
N ILE A 2 -11.17 40.84 10.84
CA ILE A 2 -10.49 39.82 11.68
C ILE A 2 -11.26 38.48 11.75
N LEU A 3 -12.58 38.51 11.94
CA LEU A 3 -13.41 37.29 12.01
C LEU A 3 -13.35 36.45 10.72
N ALA A 4 -13.44 37.11 9.55
CA ALA A 4 -13.43 36.44 8.25
C ALA A 4 -12.07 35.80 7.96
N THR A 5 -10.98 36.49 8.28
CA THR A 5 -9.61 35.95 8.15
C THR A 5 -9.39 34.76 9.09
N GLY A 6 -9.86 34.86 10.34
CA GLY A 6 -9.77 33.76 11.31
C GLY A 6 -10.53 32.50 10.86
N LEU A 7 -11.74 32.67 10.33
CA LEU A 7 -12.55 31.56 9.81
C LEU A 7 -11.89 30.89 8.59
N ALA A 8 -11.37 31.69 7.65
CA ALA A 8 -10.67 31.16 6.47
C ALA A 8 -9.45 30.32 6.86
N LEU A 9 -8.67 30.78 7.85
CA LEU A 9 -7.51 30.02 8.34
C LEU A 9 -7.92 28.72 9.04
N ALA A 10 -8.98 28.77 9.87
CA ALA A 10 -9.49 27.57 10.54
C ALA A 10 -9.98 26.52 9.53
N MET A 11 -10.67 26.94 8.47
CA MET A 11 -11.09 26.04 7.38
C MET A 11 -9.89 25.43 6.64
N ALA A 12 -8.86 26.23 6.36
CA ALA A 12 -7.66 25.75 5.69
C ALA A 12 -6.93 24.69 6.55
N ILE A 13 -6.81 24.92 7.86
CA ILE A 13 -6.21 23.95 8.80
C ILE A 13 -7.07 22.69 8.89
N GLY A 14 -8.38 22.82 9.02
CA GLY A 14 -9.31 21.69 9.08
C GLY A 14 -9.24 20.82 7.81
N ALA A 15 -9.22 21.44 6.64
CA ALA A 15 -9.03 20.76 5.37
C ALA A 15 -7.67 20.08 5.30
N TYR A 16 -6.59 20.75 5.72
CA TYR A 16 -5.26 20.15 5.76
C TYR A 16 -5.22 18.91 6.65
N VAL A 17 -5.77 18.97 7.86
CA VAL A 17 -5.84 17.84 8.78
C VAL A 17 -6.66 16.71 8.17
N ALA A 18 -7.84 17.00 7.62
CA ALA A 18 -8.70 15.97 7.01
C ALA A 18 -8.03 15.27 5.80
N LEU A 19 -7.27 16.01 4.99
CA LEU A 19 -6.56 15.48 3.82
C LEU A 19 -5.26 14.74 4.18
N THR A 20 -4.63 15.06 5.31
CA THR A 20 -3.35 14.47 5.73
C THR A 20 -3.48 13.39 6.80
N TRP A 21 -4.60 13.37 7.54
CA TRP A 21 -4.87 12.38 8.56
C TRP A 21 -5.01 10.99 7.95
N HIS A 22 -4.43 10.02 8.65
CA HIS A 22 -4.51 8.62 8.28
C HIS A 22 -4.41 7.75 9.55
N PRO A 23 -5.12 6.61 9.57
CA PRO A 23 -4.98 5.62 10.63
C PRO A 23 -3.58 4.99 10.61
N ARG A 24 -3.02 4.70 11.80
CA ARG A 24 -1.77 3.95 11.93
C ARG A 24 -2.05 2.46 11.71
N ALA A 25 -1.27 1.80 10.85
CA ALA A 25 -1.38 0.37 10.54
C ALA A 25 -2.83 -0.09 10.23
N PRO A 26 -3.46 0.42 9.15
CA PRO A 26 -4.87 0.12 8.82
C PRO A 26 -5.11 -1.30 8.32
N LEU A 27 -4.05 -2.00 7.89
CA LEU A 27 -4.17 -3.30 7.27
C LEU A 27 -3.66 -4.41 8.19
N ARG A 28 -4.34 -5.55 8.13
CA ARG A 28 -3.92 -6.83 8.71
C ARG A 28 -3.82 -7.85 7.58
N PHE A 29 -2.77 -8.66 7.62
CA PHE A 29 -2.49 -9.64 6.59
C PHE A 29 -2.58 -11.03 7.21
N ARG A 30 -3.25 -11.95 6.53
CA ARG A 30 -3.36 -13.34 6.95
C ARG A 30 -3.19 -14.25 5.77
N MET A 31 -2.35 -15.27 5.92
CA MET A 31 -2.25 -16.32 4.92
C MET A 31 -3.54 -17.15 4.91
N VAL A 32 -4.13 -17.40 3.74
CA VAL A 32 -5.37 -18.18 3.62
C VAL A 32 -5.07 -19.53 3.01
N GLU A 33 -4.41 -19.51 1.86
CA GLU A 33 -4.14 -20.70 1.07
C GLU A 33 -2.71 -20.65 0.54
N LEU A 34 -2.09 -21.83 0.55
CA LEU A 34 -0.79 -22.05 -0.04
C LEU A 34 -0.97 -22.96 -1.25
N HIS A 35 -0.72 -22.41 -2.44
CA HIS A 35 -0.58 -23.23 -3.63
C HIS A 35 0.89 -23.68 -3.74
N GLY A 36 1.07 -24.91 -4.22
CA GLY A 36 2.39 -25.51 -4.38
C GLY A 36 3.36 -24.68 -5.24
N PRO A 37 4.64 -25.08 -5.28
CA PRO A 37 5.66 -24.37 -6.04
C PRO A 37 5.25 -24.22 -7.51
N GLN A 38 5.39 -23.01 -8.03
CA GLN A 38 5.21 -22.68 -9.45
C GLN A 38 6.58 -22.31 -10.03
N ASN A 39 6.94 -22.95 -11.15
CA ASN A 39 8.14 -22.61 -11.89
C ASN A 39 7.84 -21.43 -12.80
N PHE A 40 8.25 -20.23 -12.43
CA PHE A 40 7.90 -19.01 -13.19
C PHE A 40 8.73 -18.79 -14.47
N ALA A 41 9.79 -19.56 -14.71
CA ALA A 41 10.47 -19.67 -16.02
C ALA A 41 11.54 -20.79 -16.00
N VAL A 42 11.92 -21.29 -17.17
CA VAL A 42 13.11 -22.11 -17.36
C VAL A 42 14.35 -21.23 -17.17
N GLY A 43 15.16 -21.50 -16.14
CA GLY A 43 16.40 -20.76 -15.83
C GLY A 43 16.32 -19.79 -14.65
N ALA A 44 15.17 -19.69 -13.96
CA ALA A 44 15.12 -18.97 -12.70
C ALA A 44 15.75 -19.85 -11.59
N GLU A 45 16.81 -19.36 -10.94
CA GLU A 45 17.42 -20.03 -9.78
C GLU A 45 16.48 -20.14 -8.57
N ARG A 46 15.37 -19.37 -8.56
CA ARG A 46 14.42 -19.31 -7.46
C ARG A 46 13.07 -19.88 -7.85
N THR A 47 12.55 -20.76 -7.00
CA THR A 47 11.18 -21.28 -7.07
C THR A 47 10.28 -20.38 -6.23
N PHE A 48 9.13 -19.98 -6.77
CA PHE A 48 8.13 -19.20 -6.04
C PHE A 48 6.87 -20.03 -5.84
N GLY A 49 6.22 -19.91 -4.69
CA GLY A 49 4.89 -20.43 -4.43
C GLY A 49 3.86 -19.31 -4.49
N ARG A 50 2.67 -19.63 -4.98
CA ARG A 50 1.54 -18.70 -4.94
C ARG A 50 0.83 -18.83 -3.60
N VAL A 51 0.67 -17.71 -2.91
CA VAL A 51 0.01 -17.61 -1.60
C VAL A 51 -1.16 -16.67 -1.73
N VAL A 52 -2.35 -17.11 -1.31
CA VAL A 52 -3.51 -16.23 -1.18
C VAL A 52 -3.44 -15.56 0.19
N VAL A 53 -3.37 -14.24 0.20
CA VAL A 53 -3.34 -13.41 1.40
C VAL A 53 -4.67 -12.69 1.56
N ALA A 54 -5.34 -12.89 2.70
CA ALA A 54 -6.43 -12.04 3.13
C ALA A 54 -5.86 -10.73 3.67
N VAL A 55 -6.32 -9.64 3.09
CA VAL A 55 -5.99 -8.26 3.46
C VAL A 55 -7.23 -7.66 4.12
N GLU A 56 -7.19 -7.53 5.43
CA GLU A 56 -8.26 -6.98 6.24
C GLU A 56 -7.99 -5.50 6.54
N ASN A 57 -8.99 -4.66 6.34
CA ASN A 57 -8.94 -3.24 6.70
C ASN A 57 -9.71 -3.02 8.00
N VAL A 58 -9.01 -2.57 9.05
CA VAL A 58 -9.63 -2.35 10.37
C VAL A 58 -10.26 -0.96 10.53
N THR A 59 -10.28 -0.16 9.46
CA THR A 59 -10.63 1.26 9.51
C THR A 59 -11.98 1.54 8.84
N PRO A 60 -12.67 2.65 9.18
CA PRO A 60 -13.98 2.98 8.64
C PRO A 60 -13.93 3.56 7.21
N THR A 61 -12.76 3.61 6.59
CA THR A 61 -12.56 4.15 5.23
C THR A 61 -11.89 3.12 4.34
N PRO A 62 -12.26 3.02 3.05
CA PRO A 62 -11.55 2.15 2.12
C PRO A 62 -10.07 2.48 2.02
N ILE A 63 -9.24 1.45 1.88
CA ILE A 63 -7.79 1.55 1.69
C ILE A 63 -7.43 1.09 0.28
N TYR A 64 -6.61 1.90 -0.38
CA TYR A 64 -6.12 1.67 -1.73
C TYR A 64 -4.68 1.20 -1.62
N VAL A 65 -4.44 -0.08 -1.87
CA VAL A 65 -3.11 -0.68 -1.86
C VAL A 65 -2.51 -0.54 -3.25
N LEU A 66 -1.34 0.08 -3.31
CA LEU A 66 -0.61 0.35 -4.54
C LEU A 66 0.39 -0.75 -4.85
N SER A 67 0.98 -1.34 -3.81
CA SER A 67 1.96 -2.43 -3.93
C SER A 67 2.13 -3.15 -2.60
N MET A 68 2.51 -4.43 -2.67
CA MET A 68 2.77 -5.33 -1.56
C MET A 68 3.95 -6.23 -1.90
N TRP A 69 4.86 -6.46 -0.95
CA TRP A 69 6.00 -7.36 -1.09
C TRP A 69 6.45 -7.89 0.27
N ASP A 70 7.15 -9.02 0.26
CA ASP A 70 7.64 -9.63 1.51
C ASP A 70 8.96 -9.01 2.00
N SER A 71 9.38 -9.38 3.21
CA SER A 71 10.56 -8.83 3.85
C SER A 71 11.88 -9.20 3.19
N ASP A 72 11.94 -10.34 2.51
CA ASP A 72 13.18 -10.80 1.88
C ASP A 72 13.40 -10.06 0.54
N ASP A 73 12.34 -9.56 -0.08
CA ASP A 73 12.40 -8.62 -1.22
C ASP A 73 12.63 -7.17 -0.79
N ALA A 74 12.36 -6.80 0.47
CA ALA A 74 12.47 -5.40 0.92
C ALA A 74 13.90 -4.85 0.82
N GLU A 75 14.94 -5.66 1.06
CA GLU A 75 16.33 -5.21 0.90
C GLU A 75 16.68 -4.95 -0.57
N LYS A 76 16.08 -5.73 -1.49
CA LYS A 76 16.24 -5.58 -2.93
C LYS A 76 15.50 -4.35 -3.46
N TYR A 77 14.27 -4.11 -3.02
CA TYR A 77 13.47 -2.95 -3.41
C TYR A 77 13.87 -1.66 -2.68
N SER A 78 14.44 -1.72 -1.48
CA SER A 78 14.98 -0.53 -0.78
C SER A 78 16.15 0.11 -1.54
N ARG A 79 16.90 -0.68 -2.34
CA ARG A 79 17.95 -0.16 -3.22
C ARG A 79 17.40 0.49 -4.49
N THR A 80 16.32 -0.03 -5.06
CA THR A 80 15.67 0.52 -6.26
C THR A 80 14.71 1.67 -5.95
N VAL A 81 14.18 1.72 -4.73
CA VAL A 81 13.25 2.74 -4.25
C VAL A 81 13.89 3.45 -3.06
N ARG A 82 15.04 4.08 -3.29
CA ARG A 82 15.48 5.18 -2.42
C ARG A 82 14.44 6.30 -2.56
N PHE A 83 13.47 6.32 -1.65
CA PHE A 83 12.69 7.51 -1.39
C PHE A 83 13.64 8.53 -0.75
N GLU A 84 14.36 9.28 -1.59
CA GLU A 84 15.00 10.49 -1.12
C GLU A 84 13.90 11.39 -0.54
N PRO A 85 14.03 11.79 0.73
CA PRO A 85 13.07 12.70 1.31
C PRO A 85 13.20 14.05 0.58
N ALA A 86 12.08 14.51 0.02
CA ALA A 86 11.83 15.89 -0.43
C ALA A 86 12.22 16.30 -1.86
N THR A 87 12.66 15.42 -2.76
CA THR A 87 12.76 15.75 -4.19
C THR A 87 11.70 15.01 -4.99
N PHE A 88 10.83 15.79 -5.63
CA PHE A 88 9.87 15.30 -6.62
C PHE A 88 10.61 14.45 -7.66
N ASN A 89 10.44 13.13 -7.62
CA ASN A 89 11.08 12.23 -8.59
C ASN A 89 10.14 12.01 -9.78
N PRO A 90 10.41 12.60 -10.96
CA PRO A 90 9.55 12.47 -12.14
C PRO A 90 9.35 11.01 -12.59
N VAL A 91 10.28 10.10 -12.27
CA VAL A 91 10.18 8.66 -12.55
C VAL A 91 9.09 8.01 -11.70
N GLN A 92 8.92 8.44 -10.44
CA GLN A 92 7.85 7.93 -9.57
C GLN A 92 6.47 8.40 -10.03
N THR A 93 6.35 9.62 -10.56
CA THR A 93 5.10 10.09 -11.18
C THR A 93 4.81 9.43 -12.53
N ALA A 94 5.83 9.09 -13.33
CA ALA A 94 5.61 8.36 -14.59
C ALA A 94 4.99 6.97 -14.35
N ASN A 95 5.37 6.33 -13.24
CA ASN A 95 4.90 5.00 -12.86
C ASN A 95 3.68 4.99 -11.93
N PHE A 96 3.11 6.17 -11.59
CA PHE A 96 1.86 6.21 -10.84
C PHE A 96 0.74 5.63 -11.69
N ARG A 97 0.40 4.36 -11.44
CA ARG A 97 -0.77 3.73 -12.01
C ARG A 97 -1.99 4.38 -11.35
N GLU A 98 -2.84 4.98 -12.16
CA GLU A 98 -4.10 5.58 -11.72
C GLU A 98 -5.11 4.54 -11.21
N THR A 99 -4.77 3.26 -11.34
CA THR A 99 -5.55 2.13 -10.82
C THR A 99 -4.79 1.50 -9.65
N PRO A 100 -5.41 1.38 -8.47
CA PRO A 100 -4.80 0.68 -7.35
C PRO A 100 -4.63 -0.79 -7.71
N TRP A 101 -3.65 -1.45 -7.09
CA TRP A 101 -3.50 -2.89 -7.26
C TRP A 101 -4.62 -3.66 -6.53
N LEU A 102 -4.99 -3.20 -5.34
CA LEU A 102 -6.06 -3.78 -4.54
C LEU A 102 -6.83 -2.69 -3.79
N ILE A 103 -8.16 -2.78 -3.79
CA ILE A 103 -9.03 -1.95 -2.94
C ILE A 103 -9.53 -2.83 -1.80
N VAL A 104 -9.35 -2.37 -0.56
CA VAL A 104 -9.83 -3.05 0.65
C VAL A 104 -10.96 -2.23 1.25
N PRO A 105 -12.22 -2.73 1.23
CA PRO A 105 -13.37 -1.99 1.75
C PRO A 105 -13.20 -1.60 3.23
N ALA A 106 -13.94 -0.59 3.67
CA ALA A 106 -14.01 -0.23 5.09
C ALA A 106 -14.48 -1.42 5.94
N HIS A 107 -13.76 -1.73 7.03
CA HIS A 107 -14.03 -2.90 7.88
C HIS A 107 -14.16 -4.23 7.11
N GLY A 108 -13.59 -4.30 5.91
CA GLY A 108 -13.74 -5.40 4.98
C GLY A 108 -12.47 -6.21 4.79
N VAL A 109 -12.62 -7.30 4.04
CA VAL A 109 -11.51 -8.18 3.65
C VAL A 109 -11.49 -8.29 2.13
N SER A 110 -10.31 -8.13 1.55
CA SER A 110 -10.02 -8.44 0.15
C SER A 110 -8.96 -9.53 0.09
N TYR A 111 -8.91 -10.27 -1.02
CA TYR A 111 -7.93 -11.35 -1.21
C TYR A 111 -6.95 -10.96 -2.31
N ALA A 112 -5.68 -11.24 -2.06
CA ALA A 112 -4.59 -10.90 -2.96
C ALA A 112 -3.71 -12.13 -3.22
N ASP A 113 -3.41 -12.36 -4.50
CA ASP A 113 -2.45 -13.36 -4.90
C ASP A 113 -1.03 -12.80 -4.80
N CYS A 114 -0.25 -13.37 -3.91
CA CYS A 114 1.13 -12.98 -3.69
C CYS A 114 2.07 -14.14 -4.05
N ASN A 115 3.18 -13.83 -4.70
CA ASN A 115 4.23 -14.81 -4.94
C ASN A 115 5.27 -14.68 -3.84
N PHE A 116 5.53 -15.78 -3.13
CA PHE A 116 6.58 -15.88 -2.13
C PHE A 116 7.66 -16.80 -2.64
N GLU A 117 8.93 -16.52 -2.34
CA GLU A 117 9.98 -17.50 -2.58
C GLU A 117 9.70 -18.75 -1.74
N VAL A 118 9.86 -19.95 -2.32
CA VAL A 118 9.47 -21.19 -1.64
C VAL A 118 10.21 -21.39 -0.31
N SER A 119 11.43 -20.89 -0.23
CA SER A 119 12.27 -20.88 0.97
C SER A 119 11.66 -20.05 2.12
N THR A 120 10.81 -19.06 1.82
CA THR A 120 10.24 -18.14 2.82
C THR A 120 8.89 -18.64 3.34
N ILE A 121 8.16 -19.47 2.58
CA ILE A 121 6.86 -20.03 2.96
C ILE A 121 6.86 -20.65 4.38
N PRO A 122 7.83 -21.47 4.82
CA PRO A 122 7.84 -22.01 6.18
C PRO A 122 8.00 -20.95 7.28
N ARG A 123 8.67 -19.82 6.97
CA ARG A 123 8.73 -18.66 7.88
C ARG A 123 7.41 -17.92 7.91
N ALA A 124 6.78 -17.75 6.75
CA ALA A 124 5.48 -17.12 6.59
C ALA A 124 4.39 -17.86 7.39
N ALA A 125 4.35 -19.20 7.26
CA ALA A 125 3.41 -20.07 7.96
C ALA A 125 3.59 -20.04 9.50
N ARG A 126 4.73 -19.56 10.00
CA ARG A 126 5.01 -19.36 11.44
C ARG A 126 4.83 -17.91 11.90
N GLY A 127 4.28 -17.04 11.05
CA GLY A 127 4.10 -15.62 11.34
C GLY A 127 5.40 -14.83 11.48
N ARG A 128 6.49 -15.29 10.83
CA ARG A 128 7.83 -14.67 10.92
C ARG A 128 8.20 -13.87 9.68
N ILE A 129 7.21 -13.46 8.88
CA ILE A 129 7.40 -12.60 7.71
C ILE A 129 6.57 -11.34 7.87
N ARG A 130 7.16 -10.23 7.46
CA ARG A 130 6.48 -8.95 7.33
C ARG A 130 6.08 -8.71 5.89
N MET A 131 4.86 -8.24 5.73
CA MET A 131 4.36 -7.69 4.48
C MET A 131 4.62 -6.19 4.47
N TYR A 132 5.54 -5.78 3.61
CA TYR A 132 5.72 -4.38 3.28
C TYR A 132 4.66 -3.97 2.27
N HIS A 133 4.11 -2.79 2.44
CA HIS A 133 3.02 -2.35 1.58
C HIS A 133 2.97 -0.83 1.46
N MET A 134 2.59 -0.37 0.26
CA MET A 134 2.30 1.02 -0.03
C MET A 134 0.80 1.22 -0.18
N TRP A 135 0.26 2.23 0.48
CA TRP A 135 -1.18 2.46 0.50
C TRP A 135 -1.59 3.93 0.64
N TYR A 136 -2.86 4.19 0.35
CA TYR A 136 -3.58 5.43 0.62
C TYR A 136 -4.94 5.17 1.26
N SER A 137 -5.40 6.10 2.11
CA SER A 137 -6.83 6.21 2.41
C SER A 137 -7.59 6.70 1.18
N SER A 138 -8.90 6.42 1.11
CA SER A 138 -9.73 6.85 -0.02
C SER A 138 -9.57 8.34 -0.37
N THR A 139 -9.70 9.23 0.63
CA THR A 139 -9.55 10.69 0.41
C THR A 139 -8.19 11.03 -0.17
N ARG A 140 -7.11 10.51 0.44
CA ARG A 140 -5.73 10.79 0.01
C ARG A 140 -5.43 10.21 -1.37
N TYR A 141 -5.98 9.04 -1.70
CA TYR A 141 -5.87 8.43 -3.02
C TYR A 141 -6.45 9.35 -4.09
N HIS A 142 -7.69 9.80 -3.91
CA HIS A 142 -8.35 10.69 -4.86
C HIS A 142 -7.66 12.06 -4.96
N THR A 143 -7.19 12.62 -3.84
CA THR A 143 -6.38 13.84 -3.87
C THR A 143 -5.07 13.63 -4.63
N ALA A 144 -4.38 12.50 -4.42
CA ALA A 144 -3.15 12.16 -5.16
C ALA A 144 -3.42 12.01 -6.66
N CYS A 145 -4.50 11.34 -7.06
CA CYS A 145 -4.93 11.26 -8.45
C CYS A 145 -5.23 12.65 -9.04
N ALA A 146 -5.92 13.52 -8.31
CA ALA A 146 -6.22 14.87 -8.76
C ALA A 146 -4.94 15.72 -8.91
N CYS A 147 -4.03 15.68 -7.93
CA CYS A 147 -2.74 16.35 -8.01
C CYS A 147 -1.91 15.84 -9.19
N HIS A 148 -1.91 14.52 -9.42
CA HIS A 148 -1.20 13.90 -10.54
C HIS A 148 -1.80 14.29 -11.89
N TRP A 149 -3.14 14.31 -12.00
CA TRP A 149 -3.83 14.79 -13.19
C TRP A 149 -3.49 16.25 -13.48
N LEU A 150 -3.56 17.13 -12.47
CA LEU A 150 -3.16 18.53 -12.58
C LEU A 150 -1.70 18.65 -13.04
N TYR A 151 -0.80 17.85 -12.47
CA TYR A 151 0.62 17.87 -12.83
C TYR A 151 0.84 17.55 -14.31
N ARG A 152 0.17 16.50 -14.82
CA ARG A 152 0.27 16.10 -16.23
C ARG A 152 -0.28 17.16 -17.19
N HIS A 153 -1.36 17.83 -16.81
CA HIS A 153 -2.07 18.77 -17.69
C HIS A 153 -1.69 20.24 -17.47
N SER A 154 -0.79 20.54 -16.52
CA SER A 154 -0.34 21.91 -16.26
C SER A 154 0.91 22.28 -17.06
N PRO A 155 1.05 23.56 -17.45
CA PRO A 155 2.30 24.13 -17.94
C PRO A 155 3.47 23.87 -16.97
N VAL A 156 4.68 23.71 -17.51
CA VAL A 156 5.89 23.39 -16.72
C VAL A 156 6.12 24.36 -15.56
N ALA A 157 5.83 25.66 -15.75
CA ALA A 157 5.96 26.67 -14.71
C ALA A 157 5.06 26.45 -13.48
N LEU A 158 3.90 25.82 -13.67
CA LEU A 158 2.93 25.52 -12.60
C LEU A 158 3.16 24.15 -11.96
N ARG A 159 3.89 23.24 -12.62
CA ARG A 159 4.15 21.89 -12.09
C ARG A 159 4.83 21.90 -10.72
N ARG A 160 5.69 22.88 -10.46
CA ARG A 160 6.42 23.03 -9.19
C ARG A 160 5.56 23.45 -7.99
N ILE A 161 4.37 24.01 -8.21
CA ILE A 161 3.47 24.44 -7.13
C ILE A 161 2.41 23.39 -6.80
N ILE A 162 2.31 22.33 -7.61
CA ILE A 162 1.35 21.26 -7.37
C ILE A 162 1.90 20.37 -6.26
N PRO A 163 1.15 20.15 -5.17
CA PRO A 163 1.66 19.41 -4.03
C PRO A 163 1.89 17.94 -4.39
N TYR A 164 2.99 17.40 -3.87
CA TYR A 164 3.23 15.96 -3.85
C TYR A 164 2.67 15.38 -2.56
N LEU A 165 1.83 14.36 -2.70
CA LEU A 165 1.32 13.59 -1.57
C LEU A 165 2.16 12.31 -1.45
N PRO A 166 2.94 12.13 -0.37
CA PRO A 166 3.72 10.91 -0.21
C PRO A 166 2.82 9.73 0.13
N MET A 167 3.16 8.55 -0.41
CA MET A 167 2.53 7.28 -0.09
C MET A 167 2.86 6.85 1.34
N HIS A 168 1.95 6.12 1.97
CA HIS A 168 2.26 5.47 3.24
C HIS A 168 2.97 4.16 2.98
N LEU A 169 4.19 4.03 3.51
CA LEU A 169 4.93 2.78 3.56
C LEU A 169 4.83 2.22 4.97
N ASP A 170 4.34 1.00 5.08
CA ASP A 170 4.21 0.31 6.37
C ASP A 170 4.63 -1.15 6.23
N ALA A 171 4.91 -1.79 7.37
CA ALA A 171 5.32 -3.18 7.47
C ALA A 171 4.52 -3.87 8.57
N THR A 172 3.67 -4.81 8.18
CA THR A 172 2.80 -5.55 9.11
C THR A 172 3.16 -7.02 9.07
N ASP A 173 3.22 -7.67 10.24
CA ASP A 173 3.44 -9.11 10.32
C ASP A 173 2.28 -9.86 9.64
N ILE A 174 2.61 -10.89 8.86
CA ILE A 174 1.61 -11.77 8.24
C ILE A 174 1.21 -12.82 9.27
N LEU A 175 -0.08 -12.88 9.59
CA LEU A 175 -0.62 -13.89 10.47
C LEU A 175 -0.68 -15.26 9.75
N PRO A 176 -0.42 -16.36 10.49
CA PRO A 176 -0.55 -17.70 9.93
C PRO A 176 -2.00 -17.98 9.52
N PRO A 177 -2.23 -19.05 8.72
CA PRO A 177 -3.57 -19.51 8.42
C PRO A 177 -4.38 -19.70 9.70
N ALA A 178 -5.63 -19.24 9.69
CA ALA A 178 -6.55 -19.54 10.77
C ALA A 178 -6.61 -21.07 10.91
N ALA A 179 -6.50 -21.58 12.15
CA ALA A 179 -6.71 -22.99 12.40
C ALA A 179 -8.08 -23.35 11.81
N ARG A 180 -8.13 -24.35 10.91
CA ARG A 180 -9.41 -24.83 10.40
C ARG A 180 -10.24 -25.23 11.63
N PRO A 181 -11.47 -24.73 11.78
CA PRO A 181 -12.34 -25.21 12.85
C PRO A 181 -12.41 -26.73 12.71
N ALA A 182 -12.16 -27.45 13.81
CA ALA A 182 -12.30 -28.89 13.83
C ALA A 182 -13.71 -29.19 13.30
N ARG A 183 -13.82 -29.92 12.19
CA ARG A 183 -15.12 -30.39 11.73
C ARG A 183 -15.66 -31.25 12.87
N ALA A 184 -16.76 -30.81 13.49
CA ALA A 184 -17.51 -31.65 14.40
C ALA A 184 -17.94 -32.88 13.60
N SER A 185 -17.33 -34.01 13.90
CA SER A 185 -17.68 -35.33 13.38
C SER A 185 -18.95 -35.84 14.04
#